data_AF-A0A2J0HNG8-F1
#
_entry.id   AF-A0A2J0HNG8-F1
#
_cell.length_a   1.000
_cell.length_b   1.000
_cell.length_c   1.000
_cell.angle_alpha   90.00
_cell.angle_beta   90.00
_cell.angle_gamma   90.00
#
_symmetry.space_group_name_H-M   'P 1'
#
loop_
_entity.id
_entity.type
_entity.pdbx_description
1 polymer ?
#
loop_
_entity_poly.entity_id
_entity_poly.type
_entity_poly.pdbx_seq_one_letter_code
_entity_poly.pdbx_strand_id
1 'polypeptide(L)'
;MSRKVLIIGSKGMLGQELVRVFGADENYEVIAWDKEEIDITDETQAVGKIGPLAPQVIINAAAYNAVDKAEKPAEFELAKKLNGLAPGYLAQA
;
A
#
# COMPACT_ATOMS: atom_id res chain seq x y z
N MET A 1 1.54 1.67 -24.73
CA MET A 1 0.72 1.24 -23.58
C MET A 1 1.55 1.48 -22.34
N SER A 2 1.15 2.38 -21.46
CA SER A 2 1.81 2.59 -20.16
C SER A 2 1.47 1.43 -19.21
N ARG A 3 2.37 1.15 -18.27
CA ARG A 3 2.21 0.13 -17.22
C ARG A 3 1.58 0.77 -15.98
N LYS A 4 0.47 0.23 -15.52
CA LYS A 4 -0.17 0.57 -14.24
C LYS A 4 0.70 0.13 -13.07
N VAL A 5 1.11 1.10 -12.27
CA VAL A 5 1.76 0.89 -10.97
C VAL A 5 0.83 1.40 -9.87
N LEU A 6 0.45 0.51 -8.96
CA LEU A 6 -0.28 0.87 -7.76
C LEU A 6 0.72 1.15 -6.64
N ILE A 7 0.68 2.34 -6.05
CA ILE A 7 1.49 2.74 -4.89
C ILE A 7 0.56 2.90 -3.71
N ILE A 8 0.76 2.09 -2.66
CA ILE A 8 -0.02 2.11 -1.42
C ILE A 8 0.82 2.78 -0.32
N GLY A 9 0.18 3.61 0.51
CA GLY A 9 0.89 4.48 1.46
C GLY A 9 1.50 5.70 0.76
N SER A 10 0.83 6.18 -0.28
CA SER A 10 1.30 7.23 -1.18
C SER A 10 1.56 8.59 -0.51
N LYS A 11 0.98 8.87 0.65
CA LYS A 11 1.20 10.10 1.43
C LYS A 11 2.36 9.96 2.43
N GLY A 12 2.92 8.75 2.61
CA GLY A 12 4.14 8.54 3.39
C GLY A 12 5.39 9.07 2.70
N MET A 13 6.51 9.18 3.43
CA MET A 13 7.78 9.74 2.90
C MET A 13 8.24 9.04 1.60
N LEU A 14 8.31 7.71 1.63
CA LEU A 14 8.69 6.92 0.45
C LEU A 14 7.61 6.95 -0.62
N GLY A 15 6.33 6.86 -0.22
CA GLY A 15 5.18 6.89 -1.14
C GLY A 15 5.16 8.15 -2.02
N GLN A 16 5.40 9.32 -1.43
CA GLN A 16 5.44 10.60 -2.17
C GLN A 16 6.57 10.61 -3.21
N GLU A 17 7.76 10.12 -2.86
CA GLU A 17 8.88 10.04 -3.80
C GLU A 17 8.65 9.02 -4.91
N LEU A 18 8.04 7.87 -4.59
CA LEU A 18 7.64 6.88 -5.61
C LEU A 18 6.63 7.48 -6.59
N VAL A 19 5.60 8.16 -6.10
CA VAL A 19 4.62 8.84 -6.96
C VAL A 19 5.30 9.88 -7.85
N ARG A 20 6.24 10.66 -7.30
CA ARG A 20 7.01 11.66 -8.07
C ARG A 20 7.86 11.01 -9.16
N VAL A 21 8.59 9.95 -8.84
CA VAL A 21 9.51 9.28 -9.77
C VAL A 21 8.73 8.55 -10.88
N PHE A 22 7.73 7.75 -10.53
CA PHE A 22 6.93 7.04 -11.53
C PHE A 22 6.04 7.99 -12.34
N GLY A 23 5.53 9.07 -11.73
CA GLY A 23 4.70 10.05 -12.42
C GLY A 23 5.47 10.92 -13.42
N ALA A 24 6.80 10.97 -13.32
CA ALA A 24 7.66 11.64 -14.29
C ALA A 24 8.04 10.75 -15.49
N ASP A 25 7.70 9.46 -15.46
CA ASP A 25 7.99 8.50 -16.53
C ASP A 25 6.70 8.14 -17.28
N GLU A 26 6.61 8.57 -18.55
CA GLU A 26 5.45 8.33 -19.43
C GLU A 26 5.17 6.84 -19.69
N ASN A 27 6.11 5.96 -19.38
CA ASN A 27 5.90 4.52 -19.47
C ASN A 27 4.99 3.98 -18.37
N TYR A 28 4.63 4.79 -17.36
CA TYR A 28 3.84 4.37 -16.22
C TYR A 28 2.54 5.18 -16.08
N GLU A 29 1.46 4.47 -15.71
CA GLU A 29 0.23 5.05 -15.20
C GLU A 29 0.22 4.86 -13.68
N VAL A 30 0.33 5.94 -12.92
CA VAL A 30 0.42 5.88 -11.45
C VAL A 30 -0.98 5.89 -10.84
N ILE A 31 -1.30 4.86 -10.06
CA ILE A 31 -2.43 4.87 -9.13
C ILE A 31 -1.86 5.01 -7.72
N ALA A 32 -2.18 6.10 -7.05
CA ALA A 32 -1.68 6.42 -5.71
C ALA A 32 -2.81 6.32 -4.69
N TRP A 33 -2.72 5.36 -3.77
CA TRP A 33 -3.68 5.18 -2.69
C TRP A 33 -2.99 5.32 -1.33
N ASP A 34 -3.72 5.86 -0.37
CA ASP A 34 -3.39 5.89 1.05
C ASP A 34 -4.61 5.38 1.84
N LYS A 35 -4.59 5.53 3.17
CA LYS A 35 -5.64 5.00 4.06
C LYS A 35 -7.05 5.53 3.75
N GLU A 36 -7.17 6.70 3.11
CA GLU A 36 -8.46 7.25 2.72
C GLU A 36 -9.05 6.54 1.50
N GLU A 37 -8.19 5.99 0.64
CA GLU A 37 -8.59 5.28 -0.57
C GLU A 37 -8.68 3.77 -0.32
N ILE A 38 -7.87 3.20 0.56
CA ILE A 38 -7.90 1.76 0.88
C ILE A 38 -7.40 1.45 2.30
N ASP A 39 -8.15 0.61 3.02
CA ASP A 39 -7.71 -0.08 4.22
C ASP A 39 -7.14 -1.45 3.84
N ILE A 40 -5.81 -1.54 3.79
CA ILE A 40 -5.12 -2.78 3.46
C ILE A 40 -5.09 -3.80 4.61
N THR A 41 -5.62 -3.45 5.79
CA THR A 41 -5.80 -4.40 6.89
C THR A 41 -7.10 -5.20 6.78
N ASP A 42 -7.99 -4.81 5.88
CA ASP A 42 -9.18 -5.55 5.49
C ASP A 42 -8.90 -6.33 4.19
N GLU A 43 -8.80 -7.66 4.29
CA GLU A 43 -8.53 -8.56 3.16
C GLU A 43 -9.57 -8.44 2.05
N THR A 44 -10.86 -8.36 2.41
CA THR A 44 -11.95 -8.29 1.42
C THR A 44 -11.86 -6.98 0.66
N GLN A 45 -11.56 -5.89 1.36
CA GLN A 45 -11.37 -4.60 0.73
C GLN A 45 -10.10 -4.56 -0.14
N ALA A 46 -8.98 -5.07 0.37
CA ALA A 46 -7.70 -5.11 -0.34
C ALA A 46 -7.85 -5.86 -1.67
N VAL A 47 -8.26 -7.13 -1.61
CA VAL A 47 -8.41 -7.99 -2.80
C VAL A 47 -9.51 -7.47 -3.71
N GLY A 48 -10.65 -7.06 -3.14
CA GLY A 48 -11.82 -6.62 -3.91
C GLY A 48 -11.62 -5.31 -4.68
N LYS A 49 -10.78 -4.38 -4.17
CA LYS A 49 -10.48 -3.11 -4.85
C LYS A 49 -9.31 -3.22 -5.83
N ILE A 50 -8.29 -4.01 -5.49
CA ILE A 50 -7.08 -4.14 -6.31
C ILE A 50 -7.32 -5.07 -7.52
N GLY A 51 -8.07 -6.17 -7.35
CA GLY A 51 -8.31 -7.12 -8.43
C GLY A 51 -8.89 -6.48 -9.71
N PRO A 52 -9.96 -5.67 -9.63
CA PRO A 52 -10.51 -4.96 -10.79
C PRO A 52 -9.57 -3.89 -11.37
N LEU A 53 -8.66 -3.34 -10.57
CA LEU A 53 -7.67 -2.36 -11.04
C LEU A 53 -6.63 -3.01 -11.96
N ALA A 54 -6.34 -4.30 -11.73
CA ALA A 54 -5.37 -5.12 -12.46
C ALA A 54 -4.02 -4.40 -12.71
N PRO A 55 -3.35 -3.90 -11.65
CA PRO A 55 -2.04 -3.25 -11.79
C PRO A 55 -0.99 -4.28 -12.23
N GLN A 56 0.03 -3.84 -12.99
CA GLN A 56 1.15 -4.72 -13.34
C GLN A 56 2.18 -4.80 -12.20
N VAL A 57 2.23 -3.78 -11.35
CA VAL A 57 3.11 -3.71 -10.18
C VAL A 57 2.35 -3.09 -9.01
N ILE A 58 2.48 -3.69 -7.83
CA ILE A 58 2.05 -3.10 -6.56
C ILE A 58 3.28 -2.77 -5.74
N ILE A 59 3.40 -1.52 -5.29
CA ILE A 59 4.44 -1.07 -4.36
C ILE A 59 3.76 -0.71 -3.05
N ASN A 60 3.97 -1.55 -2.03
CA ASN A 60 3.49 -1.29 -0.69
C ASN A 60 4.50 -0.45 0.11
N ALA A 61 4.22 0.85 0.27
CA ALA A 61 4.96 1.75 1.14
C ALA A 61 4.21 2.06 2.45
N ALA A 62 3.05 1.42 2.70
CA ALA A 62 2.32 1.54 3.95
C ALA A 62 2.91 0.61 5.01
N ALA A 63 3.16 1.16 6.21
CA ALA A 63 3.66 0.40 7.35
C ALA A 63 3.32 1.10 8.67
N TYR A 64 3.19 0.31 9.72
CA TYR A 64 3.28 0.80 11.10
C TYR A 64 4.76 0.94 11.45
N ASN A 65 5.26 2.18 11.59
CA ASN A 65 6.69 2.46 11.77
C ASN A 65 7.04 3.02 13.17
N ALA A 66 6.06 3.15 14.08
CA ALA A 66 6.30 3.59 15.44
C ALA A 66 6.85 2.45 16.31
N VAL A 67 8.13 2.11 16.12
CA VAL A 67 8.79 0.92 16.69
C VAL A 67 8.51 0.74 18.19
N ASP A 68 8.75 1.77 19.01
CA ASP A 68 8.53 1.67 20.47
C ASP A 68 7.06 1.44 20.84
N LYS A 69 6.13 1.94 20.02
CA LYS A 69 4.69 1.75 20.25
C LYS A 69 4.25 0.36 19.85
N ALA A 70 4.86 -0.26 18.84
CA ALA A 70 4.51 -1.60 18.39
C ALA A 70 4.63 -2.64 19.51
N GLU A 71 5.54 -2.43 20.48
CA GLU A 71 5.72 -3.30 21.65
C GLU A 71 4.59 -3.16 22.70
N LYS A 72 3.74 -2.13 22.59
CA LYS A 72 2.64 -1.92 23.54
C LYS A 72 1.45 -2.82 23.18
N PRO A 73 0.82 -3.51 24.14
CA PRO A 73 -0.32 -4.39 23.87
C PRO A 73 -1.47 -3.72 23.10
N ALA A 74 -1.70 -2.42 23.31
CA ALA A 74 -2.76 -1.66 22.64
C ALA A 74 -2.50 -1.40 21.14
N GLU A 75 -1.25 -1.48 20.70
CA GLU A 75 -0.82 -1.09 19.34
C GLU A 75 -0.25 -2.29 18.56
N PHE A 76 0.19 -3.34 19.26
CA PHE A 76 0.76 -4.55 18.68
C PHE A 76 -0.15 -5.19 17.62
N GLU A 77 -1.46 -5.26 17.89
CA GLU A 77 -2.42 -5.84 16.94
C GLU A 77 -2.52 -5.04 15.64
N LEU A 78 -2.45 -3.70 15.72
CA LEU A 78 -2.42 -2.85 14.52
C LEU A 78 -1.12 -3.05 13.75
N ALA A 79 0.02 -3.08 14.44
CA ALA A 79 1.32 -3.33 13.81
C ALA A 79 1.37 -4.69 13.11
N LYS A 80 0.83 -5.74 13.75
CA LYS A 80 0.75 -7.09 13.17
C LYS A 80 -0.17 -7.16 11.96
N LYS A 81 -1.34 -6.50 12.00
CA LYS A 81 -2.23 -6.42 10.85
C LYS A 81 -1.57 -5.71 9.67
N LEU A 82 -1.01 -4.52 9.91
CA LEU A 82 -0.48 -3.67 8.84
C LEU A 82 0.84 -4.18 8.26
N ASN A 83 1.76 -4.67 9.10
CA ASN A 83 3.09 -5.11 8.64
C ASN A 83 3.18 -6.62 8.38
N GLY A 84 2.27 -7.42 8.96
CA GLY A 84 2.29 -8.87 8.83
C GLY A 84 1.24 -9.40 7.86
N LEU A 85 -0.03 -9.09 8.09
CA LEU A 85 -1.14 -9.66 7.31
C LEU A 85 -1.37 -8.92 5.99
N ALA A 86 -1.39 -7.59 6.01
CA ALA A 86 -1.69 -6.77 4.84
C ALA A 86 -0.78 -7.08 3.63
N PRO A 87 0.55 -7.26 3.75
CA PRO A 87 1.37 -7.67 2.62
C PRO A 87 0.91 -8.98 1.98
N GLY A 88 0.38 -9.91 2.77
CA GLY A 88 -0.21 -11.15 2.28
C GLY A 88 -1.49 -10.90 1.48
N TYR A 89 -2.37 -10.01 1.93
CA TYR A 89 -3.58 -9.64 1.19
C TYR A 89 -3.25 -8.96 -0.13
N LEU A 90 -2.26 -8.06 -0.14
CA LEU A 90 -1.78 -7.41 -1.37
C LEU A 90 -1.17 -8.41 -2.36
N ALA A 91 -0.53 -9.47 -1.88
CA ALA A 91 0.06 -10.52 -2.73
C ALA A 91 -0.99 -11.48 -3.32
N GLN A 92 -2.17 -11.59 -2.70
CA GLN A 92 -3.30 -12.38 -3.24
C GLN A 92 -4.10 -11.63 -4.32
N ALA A 93 -4.01 -10.29 -4.32
CA ALA A 93 -4.86 -9.41 -5.08
C ALA A 93 -4.52 -9.30 -6.59
#